data_AF-A0A661M471-F1
#
_entry.id   AF-A0A661M471-F1
#
_cell.length_a   1.000
_cell.length_b   1.000
_cell.length_c   1.000
_cell.angle_alpha   90.00
_cell.angle_beta   90.00
_cell.angle_gamma   90.00
#
_symmetry.space_group_name_H-M   'P 1'
#
loop_
_entity.id
_entity.type
_entity.pdbx_description
1 polymer ?
#
loop_
_entity_poly.entity_id
_entity_poly.type
_entity_poly.pdbx_seq_one_letter_code
_entity_poly.pdbx_strand_id
1 'polypeptide(L)'
;MRGVLEIRLSDLFRATLPDECGNDGYLGIAPDGSRYHVVVPVDRKISRGLKFWINPADGTPFGGYKDWHYFRCLTYGASPLEPEKDLTDRRERARQNGRLVQKWAQSAGLPIRIREDME
;
A
#
# COMPACT_ATOMS: atom_id res chain seq x y z
N MET A 1 0.49 2.70 -26.75
CA MET A 1 -0.62 2.59 -25.78
C MET A 1 -0.02 2.20 -24.43
N ARG A 2 -0.27 2.97 -23.37
CA ARG A 2 0.09 2.51 -22.02
C ARG A 2 -0.86 1.37 -21.66
N GLY A 3 -0.32 0.20 -21.36
CA GLY A 3 -1.11 -0.94 -20.89
C GLY A 3 -1.71 -0.65 -19.51
N VAL A 4 -2.79 -1.35 -19.16
CA VAL A 4 -3.35 -1.30 -17.80
C VAL A 4 -2.44 -2.14 -16.90
N LEU A 5 -1.90 -1.53 -15.84
CA LEU A 5 -1.09 -2.25 -14.86
C LEU A 5 -1.97 -3.09 -13.94
N GLU A 6 -1.72 -4.39 -13.87
CA GLU A 6 -2.40 -5.27 -12.92
C GLU A 6 -1.67 -5.31 -11.57
N ILE A 7 -2.41 -5.07 -10.49
CA ILE A 7 -1.91 -5.14 -9.11
C ILE A 7 -2.65 -6.27 -8.39
N ARG A 8 -1.90 -7.16 -7.77
CA ARG A 8 -2.46 -8.32 -7.05
C ARG A 8 -3.12 -7.90 -5.73
N LEU A 9 -4.26 -8.51 -5.40
CA LEU A 9 -4.88 -8.29 -4.08
C LEU A 9 -3.98 -8.84 -2.96
N SER A 10 -3.29 -9.95 -3.19
CA SER A 10 -2.32 -10.52 -2.24
C SER A 10 -1.20 -9.56 -1.85
N ASP A 11 -0.76 -8.71 -2.77
CA ASP A 11 0.24 -7.66 -2.50
C ASP A 11 -0.34 -6.51 -1.66
N LEU A 12 -1.59 -6.12 -1.91
CA LEU A 12 -2.30 -5.17 -1.06
C LEU A 12 -2.57 -5.73 0.33
N PHE A 13 -2.87 -7.03 0.44
CA PHE A 13 -3.02 -7.72 1.71
C PHE A 13 -1.72 -7.69 2.51
N ARG A 14 -0.56 -7.92 1.87
CA ARG A 14 0.76 -7.78 2.51
C ARG A 14 0.98 -6.36 3.07
N ALA A 15 0.57 -5.33 2.33
CA ALA A 15 0.68 -3.93 2.74
C ALA A 15 -0.39 -3.47 3.76
N THR A 16 -1.45 -4.26 3.97
CA THR A 16 -2.52 -3.97 4.91
C THR A 16 -2.13 -4.48 6.29
N LEU A 17 -1.66 -3.59 7.16
CA LEU A 17 -1.13 -3.92 8.49
C LEU A 17 -2.11 -3.57 9.64
N PRO A 18 -1.96 -4.17 10.84
CA PRO A 18 -2.74 -3.79 12.02
C PRO A 18 -2.52 -2.33 12.45
N ASP A 19 -3.55 -1.68 12.98
CA ASP A 19 -3.50 -0.29 13.46
C ASP A 19 -2.37 -0.04 14.49
N GLU A 20 -2.18 -0.99 15.40
CA GLU A 20 -1.28 -0.86 16.56
C GLU A 20 0.10 -1.51 16.36
N CYS A 21 0.41 -2.05 15.17
CA CYS A 21 1.70 -2.71 14.92
C CYS A 21 2.89 -1.75 14.81
N GLY A 22 2.66 -0.43 14.87
CA GLY A 22 3.70 0.59 14.75
C GLY A 22 4.27 0.75 13.35
N ASN A 23 3.70 0.09 12.34
CA ASN A 23 4.17 0.12 10.95
C ASN A 23 3.05 0.51 9.98
N ASP A 24 3.45 1.01 8.82
CA ASP A 24 2.59 1.31 7.67
C ASP A 24 3.05 0.47 6.46
N GLY A 25 2.14 0.18 5.53
CA GLY A 25 2.45 -0.45 4.25
C GLY A 25 2.12 0.47 3.08
N TYR A 26 2.92 0.41 2.03
CA TYR A 26 2.78 1.26 0.85
C TYR A 26 2.78 0.45 -0.44
N LEU A 27 2.08 1.00 -1.43
CA LEU A 27 2.16 0.58 -2.82
C LEU A 27 2.81 1.70 -3.63
N GLY A 28 3.94 1.41 -4.25
CA GLY A 28 4.61 2.34 -5.17
C GLY A 28 4.26 2.00 -6.61
N ILE A 29 3.96 3.00 -7.44
CA ILE A 29 3.72 2.87 -8.87
C ILE A 29 4.73 3.74 -9.63
N ALA A 30 5.36 3.16 -10.65
CA ALA A 30 6.31 3.88 -11.50
C ALA A 30 5.64 5.08 -12.21
N PRO A 31 6.36 6.16 -12.51
CA PRO A 31 5.80 7.38 -13.14
C PRO A 31 5.10 7.11 -14.48
N ASP A 32 5.57 6.10 -15.21
CA ASP A 32 5.00 5.69 -16.50
C ASP A 32 3.83 4.70 -16.36
N GLY A 33 3.54 4.22 -15.14
CA GLY A 33 2.53 3.21 -14.85
C GLY A 33 2.91 1.80 -15.31
N SER A 34 4.18 1.53 -15.62
CA SER A 34 4.62 0.23 -16.15
C SER A 34 4.79 -0.86 -15.09
N ARG A 35 5.07 -0.44 -13.84
CA ARG A 35 5.49 -1.32 -12.75
C ARG A 35 4.93 -0.83 -11.42
N TYR A 36 4.77 -1.76 -10.49
CA TYR A 36 4.51 -1.46 -9.09
C TYR A 36 5.44 -2.26 -8.18
N HIS A 37 5.54 -1.84 -6.93
CA HIS A 37 6.14 -2.61 -5.84
C HIS A 37 5.45 -2.34 -4.51
N VAL A 38 5.66 -3.23 -3.54
CA VAL A 38 5.12 -3.11 -2.18
C VAL A 38 6.27 -2.78 -1.23
N VAL A 39 6.09 -1.74 -0.42
CA VAL A 39 7.04 -1.35 0.63
C VAL A 39 6.42 -1.62 1.98
N VAL A 40 6.90 -2.64 2.68
CA VAL A 40 6.36 -3.10 3.96
C VAL A 40 7.38 -3.96 4.73
N PRO A 41 7.45 -3.87 6.07
CA PRO A 41 6.85 -2.83 6.92
C PRO A 41 7.69 -1.54 6.91
N VAL A 42 7.03 -0.38 6.95
CA VAL A 42 7.68 0.91 7.18
C VAL A 42 7.33 1.38 8.58
N ASP A 43 8.32 1.48 9.46
CA ASP A 43 8.10 1.96 10.84
C ASP A 43 7.45 3.34 10.83
N ARG A 44 6.38 3.52 11.61
CA ARG A 44 5.56 4.72 11.61
C ARG A 44 6.27 5.93 12.21
N LYS A 45 7.27 5.74 13.07
CA LYS A 45 8.13 6.83 13.56
C LYS A 45 9.11 7.26 12.47
N ILE A 46 9.60 6.31 11.66
CA ILE A 46 10.37 6.59 10.45
C ILE A 46 9.50 7.31 9.41
N SER A 47 8.27 6.84 9.15
CA SER A 47 7.33 7.48 8.20
C SER A 47 6.90 8.89 8.63
N ARG A 48 6.89 9.18 9.94
CA ARG A 48 6.58 10.49 10.54
C ARG A 48 7.80 11.38 10.81
N GLY A 49 9.01 10.98 10.39
CA GLY A 49 10.21 11.83 10.44
C GLY A 49 10.88 11.94 11.82
N LEU A 50 10.56 11.07 12.79
CA LEU A 50 11.25 11.02 14.08
C LEU A 50 12.50 10.15 13.99
N LYS A 51 13.59 10.78 13.52
CA LYS A 51 15.00 10.31 13.46
C LYS A 51 15.36 9.33 12.33
N PHE A 52 15.61 9.86 11.13
CA PHE A 52 16.83 9.64 10.32
C PHE A 52 16.78 10.65 9.15
N TRP A 53 17.12 11.91 9.46
CA TRP A 53 17.53 12.99 8.56
C TRP A 53 17.38 12.77 7.03
N ILE A 54 16.14 12.81 6.54
CA ILE A 54 15.64 13.15 5.19
C ILE A 54 14.37 12.33 5.01
N ASN A 55 13.21 12.92 5.32
CA ASN A 55 11.99 12.48 4.63
C ASN A 55 12.12 13.04 3.21
N PRO A 56 12.11 12.21 2.16
CA PRO A 56 12.16 12.72 0.80
C PRO A 56 11.07 13.78 0.62
N ALA A 57 11.45 14.98 0.19
CA ALA A 57 10.50 16.09 0.01
C ALA A 57 9.39 15.74 -1.01
N ASP A 58 9.60 14.70 -1.81
CA ASP A 58 8.68 14.14 -2.79
C ASP A 58 7.68 13.12 -2.22
N GLY A 59 7.75 12.78 -0.92
CA GLY A 59 6.85 11.84 -0.26
C GLY A 59 7.20 10.36 -0.42
N THR A 60 8.41 10.04 -0.92
CA THR A 60 8.90 8.65 -1.02
C THR A 60 9.08 8.02 0.37
N PRO A 61 8.46 6.86 0.68
CA PRO A 61 8.67 6.18 1.95
C PRO A 61 10.08 5.56 2.02
N PHE A 62 10.55 5.25 3.24
CA PHE A 62 11.78 4.49 3.42
C PHE A 62 11.70 3.12 2.73
N GLY A 63 12.67 2.80 1.88
CA GLY A 63 12.63 1.61 1.00
C GLY A 63 11.92 1.83 -0.33
N GLY A 64 11.42 3.04 -0.60
CA GLY A 64 10.89 3.45 -1.89
C GLY A 64 11.96 3.90 -2.88
N TYR A 65 11.60 3.85 -4.16
CA TYR A 65 12.28 4.52 -5.28
C TYR A 65 11.83 5.98 -5.42
N LYS A 66 12.80 6.86 -5.63
CA LYS A 66 12.60 8.29 -5.91
C LYS A 66 11.73 8.51 -7.15
N ASP A 67 10.95 9.59 -7.14
CA ASP A 67 10.06 10.05 -8.23
C ASP A 67 8.87 9.11 -8.52
N TRP A 68 8.72 8.01 -7.79
CA TRP A 68 7.55 7.12 -7.90
C TRP A 68 6.36 7.65 -7.11
N HIS A 69 5.17 7.23 -7.51
CA HIS A 69 3.94 7.59 -6.81
C HIS A 69 3.64 6.57 -5.71
N TYR A 70 3.44 7.02 -4.48
CA TYR A 70 3.15 6.13 -3.35
C TYR A 70 1.76 6.34 -2.79
N PHE A 71 1.07 5.22 -2.62
CA PHE A 71 -0.18 5.13 -1.87
C PHE A 71 0.08 4.45 -0.53
N ARG A 72 -0.23 5.13 0.57
CA ARG A 72 -0.21 4.53 1.92
C ARG A 72 -1.49 3.70 2.11
N CYS A 73 -1.34 2.40 2.36
CA CYS A 73 -2.47 1.53 2.64
C CYS A 73 -3.12 1.90 3.98
N LEU A 74 -4.46 1.78 4.02
CA LEU A 74 -5.20 1.81 5.27
C LEU A 74 -4.86 0.57 6.08
N THR A 75 -4.74 0.77 7.39
CA THR A 75 -4.59 -0.28 8.38
C THR A 75 -5.95 -0.86 8.79
N TYR A 76 -5.94 -1.94 9.57
CA TYR A 76 -7.15 -2.57 10.11
C TYR A 76 -7.05 -2.77 11.62
N GLY A 77 -8.21 -2.80 12.29
CA GLY A 77 -8.30 -3.10 13.71
C GLY A 77 -8.10 -4.60 13.91
N ALA A 78 -6.91 -5.01 14.35
CA ALA A 78 -6.63 -6.41 14.62
C ALA A 78 -7.42 -6.90 15.83
N SER A 79 -7.85 -8.17 15.79
CA SER A 79 -8.46 -8.86 16.93
C SER A 79 -7.61 -10.06 17.30
N PRO A 80 -6.57 -9.89 18.17
CA PRO A 80 -5.62 -10.96 18.48
C PRO A 80 -6.25 -12.21 19.10
N LEU A 81 -7.42 -12.05 19.72
CA LEU A 81 -8.19 -13.12 20.34
C LEU A 81 -9.10 -13.86 19.34
N GLU A 82 -9.26 -13.35 18.12
CA GLU A 82 -10.14 -13.90 17.09
C GLU A 82 -9.40 -14.02 15.74
N PRO A 83 -8.47 -14.98 15.56
CA PRO A 83 -7.59 -15.05 14.38
C PRO A 83 -8.34 -15.16 13.03
N GLU A 84 -9.47 -15.87 12.99
CA GLU A 84 -10.27 -16.00 11.76
C GLU A 84 -10.92 -14.67 11.34
N LYS A 85 -11.39 -13.91 12.33
CA LYS A 85 -11.92 -12.57 12.14
C LYS A 85 -10.82 -11.61 11.72
N ASP A 86 -9.64 -11.69 12.33
CA ASP A 86 -8.47 -10.87 11.96
C ASP A 86 -8.11 -11.03 10.48
N LEU A 87 -8.05 -12.28 9.99
CA LEU A 87 -7.82 -12.57 8.57
C LEU A 87 -8.93 -12.02 7.67
N THR A 88 -10.19 -12.13 8.11
CA THR A 88 -11.36 -11.64 7.37
C THR A 88 -11.33 -10.12 7.25
N ASP A 89 -11.14 -9.42 8.37
CA ASP A 89 -11.05 -7.96 8.45
C ASP A 89 -9.87 -7.43 7.62
N ARG A 90 -8.73 -8.11 7.66
CA ARG A 90 -7.57 -7.76 6.84
C ARG A 90 -7.84 -7.94 5.35
N ARG A 91 -8.50 -9.03 4.94
CA ARG A 91 -8.90 -9.24 3.53
C ARG A 91 -9.88 -8.18 3.05
N GLU A 92 -10.89 -7.86 3.85
CA GLU A 92 -11.84 -6.79 3.52
C GLU A 92 -11.13 -5.45 3.38
N ARG A 93 -10.23 -5.11 4.32
CA ARG A 93 -9.45 -3.89 4.25
C ARG A 93 -8.53 -3.86 3.03
N ALA A 94 -7.92 -4.98 2.65
CA ALA A 94 -7.11 -5.09 1.44
C ALA A 94 -7.94 -4.80 0.18
N ARG A 95 -9.18 -5.32 0.10
CA ARG A 95 -10.11 -5.02 -1.00
C ARG A 95 -10.50 -3.55 -1.02
N GLN A 96 -10.71 -2.94 0.14
CA GLN A 96 -10.96 -1.50 0.25
C GLN A 96 -9.74 -0.69 -0.22
N ASN A 97 -8.53 -1.06 0.19
CA ASN A 97 -7.28 -0.46 -0.29
C ASN A 97 -7.20 -0.56 -1.81
N GLY A 98 -7.52 -1.72 -2.41
CA GLY A 98 -7.56 -1.88 -3.86
C GLY A 98 -8.49 -0.88 -4.55
N ARG A 99 -9.72 -0.71 -4.05
CA ARG A 99 -10.67 0.28 -4.59
C ARG A 99 -10.14 1.72 -4.48
N LEU A 100 -9.47 2.05 -3.37
CA LEU A 100 -8.92 3.40 -3.14
C LEU A 100 -7.70 3.67 -4.02
N VAL A 101 -6.78 2.72 -4.15
CA VAL A 101 -5.61 2.81 -5.03
C VAL A 101 -6.07 3.01 -6.47
N GLN A 102 -7.09 2.26 -6.94
CA GLN A 102 -7.62 2.45 -8.30
C GLN A 102 -8.13 3.87 -8.54
N LYS A 103 -8.94 4.41 -7.62
CA LYS A 103 -9.44 5.79 -7.72
C LYS A 103 -8.31 6.82 -7.69
N TRP A 104 -7.37 6.65 -6.77
CA TRP A 104 -6.20 7.52 -6.64
C TRP A 104 -5.32 7.49 -7.90
N ALA A 105 -4.95 6.31 -8.38
CA ALA A 105 -4.13 6.12 -9.58
C ALA A 105 -4.83 6.67 -10.83
N GLN A 106 -6.15 6.46 -10.96
CA GLN A 106 -6.93 7.05 -12.06
C GLN A 106 -6.89 8.58 -12.03
N SER A 107 -6.99 9.21 -10.85
CA SER A 107 -6.86 10.67 -10.72
C SER A 107 -5.48 11.20 -11.11
N ALA A 108 -4.45 10.35 -11.03
CA ALA A 108 -3.08 10.64 -11.46
C ALA A 108 -2.80 10.24 -12.93
N GLY A 109 -3.80 9.77 -13.69
CA GLY A 109 -3.63 9.32 -15.08
C GLY A 109 -2.88 8.00 -15.23
N LEU A 110 -2.84 7.18 -14.17
CA LEU A 110 -2.20 5.86 -14.14
C LEU A 110 -3.27 4.76 -14.24
N PRO A 111 -3.46 4.13 -15.41
CA PRO A 111 -4.47 3.11 -15.58
C PRO A 111 -4.04 1.81 -14.88
N ILE A 112 -4.73 1.46 -13.80
CA ILE A 112 -4.48 0.22 -13.06
C ILE A 112 -5.75 -0.61 -12.88
N ARG A 113 -5.58 -1.90 -12.65
CA ARG A 113 -6.64 -2.83 -12.28
C ARG A 113 -6.19 -3.70 -11.12
N ILE A 114 -7.08 -3.94 -10.17
CA ILE A 114 -6.85 -4.95 -9.14
C ILE A 114 -7.22 -6.32 -9.70
N ARG A 115 -6.28 -7.26 -9.60
CA ARG A 115 -6.48 -8.67 -9.90
C ARG A 115 -6.82 -9.38 -8.59
N GLU A 116 -8.01 -9.97 -8.53
CA GLU A 116 -8.39 -10.87 -7.43
C GLU A 116 -7.62 -12.18 -7.60
N ASP A 117 -6.71 -12.44 -6.67
CA ASP A 117 -5.83 -13.61 -6.63
C ASP A 117 -5.86 -14.29 -5.25
N MET A 118 -6.82 -13.92 -4.41
CA MET A 118 -7.05 -14.50 -3.09
C MET A 118 -8.46 -15.10 -3.02
N GLU A 119 -8.55 -16.36 -2.59
CA GLU A 119 -9.81 -17.08 -2.31
C GLU A 119 -10.43 -16.65 -0.97
#